data_AF-A0A2H5VM46-F1
#
_entry.id   AF-A0A2H5VM46-F1
#
_cell.length_a   1.000
_cell.length_b   1.000
_cell.length_c   1.000
_cell.angle_alpha   90.00
_cell.angle_beta   90.00
_cell.angle_gamma   90.00
#
_symmetry.space_group_name_H-M   'P 1'
#
loop_
_entity.id
_entity.type
_entity.pdbx_description
1 polymer ?
#
loop_
_entity_poly.entity_id
_entity_poly.type
_entity_poly.pdbx_seq_one_letter_code
_entity_poly.pdbx_strand_id
1 'polypeptide(L)'
;MPILPTEAIARLRALLVEADPLTVKRLRRLAATLELYAFILHGEQRDGLFAHGPYALEECDEEAPTGRRPGGMPEVLVIREFTDLQNAYLPWAQTRARNLYPNLALALRLREVTARFDLFGGVRFDPPEYADRVRAVALVTVAENWEIRAVPFEEIEEIERRAADAQMELYQRALSWSPRFKIEYGLYLFANHMKAFFDLAGVEAGERIRRAFEEAAAPFLHRLLADAELPSIWRFMATTEGDFFYPVSAPISEREGGEG
;
A
#
# COMPACT_ATOMS: atom_id res chain seq x y z
N MET A 1 -10.02 -7.82 -0.82
CA MET A 1 -11.04 -8.05 -1.85
C MET A 1 -10.37 -8.81 -2.98
N PRO A 2 -10.89 -9.94 -3.47
CA PRO A 2 -10.32 -10.63 -4.62
C PRO A 2 -10.52 -9.80 -5.88
N ILE A 3 -9.44 -9.51 -6.62
CA ILE A 3 -9.47 -8.67 -7.83
C ILE A 3 -8.77 -9.33 -9.03
N LEU A 4 -7.93 -10.33 -8.78
CA LEU A 4 -7.20 -11.03 -9.83
C LEU A 4 -8.02 -12.18 -10.43
N PRO A 5 -7.89 -12.46 -11.74
CA PRO A 5 -8.48 -13.62 -12.38
C PRO A 5 -7.79 -14.91 -11.92
N THR A 6 -8.49 -16.05 -12.02
CA THR A 6 -7.99 -17.37 -11.61
C THR A 6 -6.66 -17.74 -12.26
N GLU A 7 -6.45 -17.38 -13.54
CA GLU A 7 -5.18 -17.64 -14.24
C GLU A 7 -3.99 -16.92 -13.58
N ALA A 8 -4.16 -15.65 -13.17
CA ALA A 8 -3.11 -14.91 -12.48
C ALA A 8 -2.80 -15.53 -11.10
N ILE A 9 -3.83 -16.03 -10.40
CA ILE A 9 -3.66 -16.76 -9.14
C ILE A 9 -2.90 -18.07 -9.37
N ALA A 10 -3.21 -18.82 -10.43
CA ALA A 10 -2.48 -20.04 -10.79
C ALA A 10 -0.99 -19.76 -11.09
N ARG A 11 -0.70 -18.67 -11.82
CA ARG A 11 0.69 -18.24 -12.09
C ARG A 11 1.42 -17.85 -10.80
N LEU A 12 0.79 -17.07 -9.92
CA LEU A 12 1.38 -16.71 -8.63
C LEU A 12 1.63 -17.93 -7.75
N ARG A 13 0.70 -18.90 -7.74
CA ARG A 13 0.86 -20.16 -7.00
C ARG A 13 2.09 -20.94 -7.47
N ALA A 14 2.36 -20.97 -8.77
CA ALA A 14 3.53 -21.65 -9.33
C ALA A 14 4.86 -21.00 -8.92
N LEU A 15 4.84 -19.73 -8.47
CA LEU A 15 6.02 -19.00 -7.99
C LEU A 15 6.19 -19.07 -6.46
N LEU A 16 5.22 -19.61 -5.72
CA LEU A 16 5.32 -19.74 -4.28
C LEU A 16 6.39 -20.77 -3.91
N VAL A 17 7.27 -20.38 -2.99
CA VAL A 17 8.26 -21.27 -2.40
C VAL A 17 8.02 -21.39 -0.90
N GLU A 18 8.24 -22.58 -0.34
CA GLU A 18 8.20 -22.75 1.11
C GLU A 18 9.22 -21.81 1.77
N ALA A 19 8.76 -21.08 2.79
CA ALA A 19 9.56 -20.04 3.41
C ALA A 19 9.97 -20.48 4.81
N ASP A 20 11.26 -20.49 5.08
CA ASP A 20 11.77 -20.63 6.44
C ASP A 20 11.52 -19.33 7.25
N PRO A 21 11.55 -19.39 8.60
CA PRO A 21 11.26 -18.22 9.44
C PRO A 21 12.17 -17.00 9.20
N LEU A 22 13.44 -17.21 8.80
CA LEU A 22 14.36 -16.11 8.51
C LEU A 22 13.96 -15.40 7.22
N THR A 23 13.58 -16.15 6.19
CA THR A 23 13.04 -15.60 4.94
C THR A 23 11.78 -14.78 5.19
N VAL A 24 10.83 -15.32 5.97
CA VAL A 24 9.61 -14.59 6.34
C VAL A 24 9.94 -13.29 7.09
N LYS A 25 10.90 -13.33 8.03
CA LYS A 25 11.35 -12.14 8.76
C LYS A 25 11.96 -11.08 7.83
N ARG A 26 12.80 -11.48 6.87
CA ARG A 26 13.41 -10.57 5.88
C ARG A 26 12.35 -9.92 4.99
N LEU A 27 11.38 -10.69 4.50
CA LEU A 27 10.28 -10.17 3.68
C LEU A 27 9.35 -9.23 4.45
N ARG A 28 9.08 -9.50 5.74
CA ARG A 28 8.32 -8.57 6.59
C ARG A 28 9.05 -7.23 6.76
N ARG A 29 10.36 -7.27 6.98
CA ARG A 29 11.19 -6.06 7.10
C ARG A 29 11.21 -5.29 5.78
N LEU A 30 11.44 -5.97 4.67
CA LEU A 30 11.36 -5.38 3.33
C LEU A 30 10.01 -4.69 3.11
N ALA A 31 8.90 -5.39 3.38
CA ALA A 31 7.57 -4.85 3.24
C ALA A 31 7.39 -3.57 4.07
N ALA A 32 7.80 -3.56 5.34
CA ALA A 32 7.71 -2.37 6.19
C ALA A 32 8.54 -1.19 5.65
N THR A 33 9.73 -1.44 5.11
CA THR A 33 10.57 -0.40 4.49
C THR A 33 9.93 0.16 3.22
N LEU A 34 9.35 -0.71 2.37
CA LEU A 34 8.62 -0.28 1.17
C LEU A 34 7.35 0.50 1.51
N GLU A 35 6.62 0.12 2.58
CA GLU A 35 5.47 0.87 3.08
C GLU A 35 5.87 2.29 3.49
N LEU A 36 6.93 2.43 4.27
CA LEU A 36 7.40 3.75 4.70
C LEU A 36 7.90 4.57 3.51
N TYR A 37 8.61 3.96 2.58
CA TYR A 37 9.07 4.63 1.37
C TYR A 37 7.90 5.15 0.53
N ALA A 38 6.93 4.30 0.19
CA ALA A 38 5.75 4.69 -0.58
C ALA A 38 4.92 5.75 0.15
N PHE A 39 4.72 5.60 1.46
CA PHE A 39 4.00 6.58 2.27
C PHE A 39 4.61 7.98 2.16
N ILE A 40 5.94 8.11 2.24
CA ILE A 40 6.62 9.40 2.09
C ILE A 40 6.62 9.87 0.63
N LEU A 41 6.79 8.96 -0.34
CA LEU A 41 6.72 9.26 -1.78
C LEU A 41 5.38 9.90 -2.15
N HIS A 42 4.29 9.39 -1.60
CA HIS A 42 2.93 9.87 -1.85
C HIS A 42 2.44 10.87 -0.82
N GLY A 43 3.34 11.56 -0.12
CA GLY A 43 2.99 12.69 0.75
C GLY A 43 2.09 12.31 1.93
N GLU A 44 2.45 11.23 2.63
CA GLU A 44 1.74 10.68 3.78
C GLU A 44 0.34 10.11 3.43
N GLN A 45 0.17 9.72 2.17
CA GLN A 45 -0.99 8.96 1.69
C GLN A 45 -0.63 7.49 1.52
N ARG A 46 -1.66 6.64 1.55
CA ARG A 46 -1.51 5.19 1.26
C ARG A 46 -1.59 4.88 -0.24
N ASP A 47 -1.43 5.88 -1.09
CA ASP A 47 -1.28 5.63 -2.53
C ASP A 47 -0.04 4.75 -2.76
N GLY A 48 -0.09 3.92 -3.78
CA GLY A 48 0.96 2.95 -4.06
C GLY A 48 0.98 1.70 -3.17
N LEU A 49 0.15 1.62 -2.12
CA LEU A 49 0.10 0.50 -1.16
C LEU A 49 -1.25 -0.22 -1.17
N PHE A 50 -1.28 -1.44 -1.69
CA PHE A 50 -2.52 -2.20 -1.83
C PHE A 50 -2.38 -3.60 -1.26
N ALA A 51 -3.43 -4.10 -0.63
CA ALA A 51 -3.54 -5.50 -0.26
C ALA A 51 -4.85 -6.07 -0.79
N HIS A 52 -4.81 -7.30 -1.30
CA HIS A 52 -5.98 -7.96 -1.86
C HIS A 52 -5.98 -9.48 -1.65
N GLY A 53 -7.15 -10.07 -1.88
CA GLY A 53 -7.50 -11.43 -1.42
C GLY A 53 -8.70 -11.44 -0.45
N PRO A 54 -8.85 -12.47 0.41
CA PRO A 54 -8.08 -13.71 0.35
C PRO A 54 -8.48 -14.50 -0.89
N TYR A 55 -7.51 -15.11 -1.57
CA TYR A 55 -7.79 -16.07 -2.64
C TYR A 55 -7.77 -17.48 -2.07
N ALA A 56 -8.82 -18.25 -2.35
CA ALA A 56 -8.86 -19.66 -1.99
C ALA A 56 -7.82 -20.45 -2.81
N LEU A 57 -7.18 -21.43 -2.18
CA LEU A 57 -6.17 -22.28 -2.84
C LEU A 57 -6.71 -23.67 -3.24
N GLU A 58 -7.92 -24.01 -2.82
CA GLU A 58 -8.48 -25.37 -2.91
C GLU A 58 -9.08 -25.76 -4.28
N GLU A 59 -9.35 -24.80 -5.19
CA GLU A 59 -10.14 -25.06 -6.41
C GLU A 59 -9.37 -25.52 -7.67
N CYS A 60 -8.06 -25.81 -7.59
CA CYS A 60 -7.28 -26.21 -8.80
C CYS A 60 -6.39 -27.46 -8.62
N ASP A 61 -6.46 -28.14 -7.49
CA ASP A 61 -5.72 -29.40 -7.29
C ASP A 61 -6.66 -30.58 -7.60
N GLU A 62 -6.93 -30.84 -8.89
CA GLU A 62 -7.75 -31.99 -9.31
C GLU A 62 -7.09 -33.36 -8.97
N GLU A 63 -5.79 -33.37 -8.63
CA GLU A 63 -5.04 -34.58 -8.28
C GLU A 63 -4.61 -34.69 -6.81
N ALA A 64 -4.97 -33.75 -5.93
CA ALA A 64 -4.68 -33.89 -4.50
C ALA A 64 -5.80 -34.68 -3.81
N PRO A 65 -5.56 -35.90 -3.29
CA PRO A 65 -6.57 -36.64 -2.55
C PRO A 65 -6.89 -35.87 -1.27
N THR A 66 -8.00 -35.14 -1.30
CA THR A 66 -8.63 -34.48 -0.15
C THR A 66 -7.65 -33.71 0.73
N GLY A 67 -7.15 -32.56 0.24
CA GLY A 67 -6.37 -31.60 1.05
C GLY A 67 -7.13 -31.03 2.27
N ARG A 68 -8.40 -31.43 2.47
CA ARG A 68 -9.17 -31.12 3.66
C ARG A 68 -8.73 -32.01 4.81
N ARG A 69 -7.97 -31.45 5.76
CA ARG A 69 -8.02 -32.00 7.13
C ARG A 69 -9.47 -31.85 7.62
N PRO A 70 -10.14 -32.91 8.07
CA PRO A 70 -11.46 -32.79 8.67
C PRO A 70 -11.37 -31.79 9.84
N GLY A 71 -12.03 -30.63 9.71
CA GLY A 71 -12.08 -29.59 10.75
C GLY A 71 -11.01 -28.49 10.69
N GLY A 72 -10.17 -28.41 9.65
CA GLY A 72 -9.20 -27.31 9.47
C GLY A 72 -9.77 -26.11 8.68
N MET A 73 -9.32 -24.89 9.01
CA MET A 73 -9.57 -23.71 8.18
C MET A 73 -8.76 -23.80 6.87
N PRO A 74 -9.34 -23.44 5.71
CA PRO A 74 -8.64 -23.50 4.43
C PRO A 74 -7.46 -22.52 4.42
N GLU A 75 -6.40 -22.87 3.68
CA GLU A 75 -5.30 -21.95 3.44
C GLU A 75 -5.72 -20.85 2.46
N VAL A 76 -5.20 -19.64 2.68
CA VAL A 76 -5.51 -18.46 1.88
C VAL A 76 -4.25 -17.86 1.28
N LEU A 77 -4.40 -17.28 0.10
CA LEU A 77 -3.38 -16.44 -0.51
C LEU A 77 -3.76 -14.97 -0.34
N VAL A 78 -2.82 -14.20 0.20
CA VAL A 78 -2.92 -12.74 0.34
C VAL A 78 -1.78 -12.10 -0.42
N ILE A 79 -2.09 -11.01 -1.13
CA ILE A 79 -1.10 -10.28 -1.93
C ILE A 79 -1.01 -8.86 -1.37
N ARG A 80 0.21 -8.39 -1.17
CA ARG A 80 0.53 -7.00 -0.78
C ARG A 80 1.38 -6.39 -1.89
N GLU A 81 0.89 -5.32 -2.50
CA GLU A 81 1.50 -4.63 -3.63
C GLU A 81 2.09 -3.29 -3.19
N PHE A 82 3.23 -2.99 -3.80
CA PHE A 82 4.00 -1.76 -3.69
C PHE A 82 4.20 -1.28 -5.12
N THR A 83 3.54 -0.20 -5.49
CA THR A 83 3.59 0.35 -6.86
C THR A 83 4.29 1.70 -6.86
N ASP A 84 4.58 2.21 -8.07
CA ASP A 84 5.12 3.55 -8.28
C ASP A 84 6.51 3.79 -7.65
N LEU A 85 7.27 2.72 -7.39
CA LEU A 85 8.58 2.75 -6.72
C LEU A 85 9.69 3.44 -7.53
N GLN A 86 9.39 3.78 -8.79
CA GLN A 86 10.26 4.53 -9.70
C GLN A 86 9.54 5.75 -10.30
N ASN A 87 8.61 6.37 -9.56
CA ASN A 87 7.83 7.51 -10.04
C ASN A 87 8.73 8.61 -10.65
N ALA A 88 8.39 9.02 -11.87
CA ALA A 88 9.05 10.10 -12.60
C ALA A 88 8.14 11.32 -12.84
N TYR A 89 6.86 11.23 -12.47
CA TYR A 89 5.84 12.24 -12.71
C TYR A 89 5.75 13.28 -11.58
N LEU A 90 5.85 12.83 -10.32
CA LEU A 90 5.82 13.71 -9.16
C LEU A 90 7.15 14.52 -9.09
N PRO A 91 7.10 15.86 -8.92
CA PRO A 91 8.29 16.70 -8.97
C PRO A 91 9.37 16.33 -7.96
N TRP A 92 8.98 15.80 -6.79
CA TRP A 92 9.89 15.40 -5.72
C TRP A 92 10.29 13.93 -5.79
N ALA A 93 9.63 13.10 -6.61
CA ALA A 93 9.85 11.67 -6.63
C ALA A 93 11.17 11.27 -7.28
N GLN A 94 11.87 12.19 -7.96
CA GLN A 94 13.12 11.89 -8.67
C GLN A 94 14.33 11.75 -7.74
N THR A 95 14.35 10.71 -6.92
CA THR A 95 15.46 10.34 -6.03
C THR A 95 16.67 9.80 -6.79
N ARG A 96 17.86 9.97 -6.20
CA ARG A 96 19.11 9.36 -6.69
C ARG A 96 19.10 7.86 -6.45
N ALA A 97 18.63 7.44 -5.28
CA ALA A 97 18.40 6.03 -4.97
C ALA A 97 17.11 5.58 -5.65
N ARG A 98 17.23 4.89 -6.79
CA ARG A 98 16.11 4.28 -7.51
C ARG A 98 15.97 2.83 -7.14
N ASN A 99 14.78 2.41 -6.71
CA ASN A 99 14.52 1.00 -6.43
C ASN A 99 14.80 0.13 -7.67
N LEU A 100 15.10 -1.16 -7.50
CA LEU A 100 15.42 -2.06 -8.61
C LEU A 100 14.22 -2.25 -9.54
N TYR A 101 13.02 -2.27 -8.98
CA TYR A 101 11.78 -2.52 -9.69
C TYR A 101 10.81 -1.34 -9.54
N PRO A 102 10.01 -1.02 -10.58
CA PRO A 102 8.98 0.01 -10.49
C PRO A 102 7.76 -0.44 -9.66
N ASN A 103 7.57 -1.75 -9.52
CA ASN A 103 6.52 -2.36 -8.72
C ASN A 103 7.01 -3.69 -8.12
N LEU A 104 6.50 -4.02 -6.94
CA LEU A 104 6.74 -5.27 -6.24
C LEU A 104 5.45 -5.76 -5.62
N ALA A 105 5.26 -7.08 -5.54
CA ALA A 105 4.19 -7.69 -4.76
C ALA A 105 4.71 -8.85 -3.93
N LEU A 106 4.29 -8.90 -2.67
CA LEU A 106 4.52 -9.99 -1.74
C LEU A 106 3.27 -10.86 -1.67
N ALA A 107 3.37 -12.07 -2.21
CA ALA A 107 2.36 -13.10 -2.10
C ALA A 107 2.63 -13.96 -0.87
N LEU A 108 1.62 -14.14 -0.02
CA LEU A 108 1.68 -14.88 1.24
C LEU A 108 0.64 -15.99 1.25
N ARG A 109 1.09 -17.24 1.28
CA ARG A 109 0.24 -18.40 1.56
C ARG A 109 0.18 -18.61 3.07
N LEU A 110 -1.01 -18.44 3.64
CA LEU A 110 -1.26 -18.46 5.07
C LEU A 110 -2.19 -19.64 5.43
N ARG A 111 -1.89 -20.31 6.54
CA ARG A 111 -2.78 -21.30 7.18
C ARG A 111 -3.43 -20.71 8.43
N GLU A 112 -4.65 -21.13 8.75
CA GLU A 112 -5.28 -20.77 10.04
C GLU A 112 -5.31 -19.25 10.31
N VAL A 113 -5.45 -18.44 9.25
CA VAL A 113 -5.56 -16.97 9.30
C VAL A 113 -6.82 -16.54 8.58
N THR A 114 -7.59 -15.66 9.21
CA THR A 114 -8.63 -14.90 8.51
C THR A 114 -8.05 -13.57 8.04
N ALA A 115 -8.17 -13.26 6.75
CA ALA A 115 -7.79 -11.96 6.20
C ALA A 115 -9.02 -11.18 5.73
N ARG A 116 -9.20 -9.97 6.25
CA ARG A 116 -10.29 -9.05 5.87
C ARG A 116 -9.70 -7.81 5.24
N PHE A 117 -10.34 -7.31 4.20
CA PHE A 117 -9.83 -6.21 3.39
C PHE A 117 -10.85 -5.09 3.34
N ASP A 118 -10.37 -3.86 3.32
CA ASP A 118 -11.20 -2.66 3.15
C ASP A 118 -11.11 -2.11 1.72
N LEU A 119 -11.91 -1.08 1.44
CA LEU A 119 -11.96 -0.40 0.15
C LEU A 119 -10.71 0.46 -0.15
N PHE A 120 -9.84 0.66 0.84
CA PHE A 120 -8.62 1.46 0.74
C PHE A 120 -7.37 0.58 0.61
N GLY A 121 -7.54 -0.69 0.21
CA GLY A 121 -6.42 -1.61 0.03
C GLY A 121 -5.74 -2.02 1.35
N GLY A 122 -6.39 -1.80 2.49
CA GLY A 122 -5.94 -2.32 3.79
C GLY A 122 -6.23 -3.80 3.95
N VAL A 123 -5.42 -4.47 4.76
CA VAL A 123 -5.66 -5.84 5.20
C VAL A 123 -5.55 -5.94 6.72
N ARG A 124 -6.51 -6.61 7.35
CA ARG A 124 -6.49 -7.01 8.74
C ARG A 124 -6.44 -8.53 8.83
N PHE A 125 -5.46 -9.03 9.55
CA PHE A 125 -5.30 -10.46 9.84
C PHE A 125 -5.86 -10.79 11.23
N ASP A 126 -6.42 -11.99 11.35
CA ASP A 126 -6.81 -12.60 12.62
C ASP A 126 -6.29 -14.05 12.65
N PRO A 127 -5.31 -14.37 13.52
CA PRO A 127 -4.67 -13.48 14.48
C PRO A 127 -3.79 -12.40 13.83
N PRO A 128 -3.53 -11.26 14.51
CA PRO A 128 -2.68 -10.19 14.00
C PRO A 128 -1.21 -10.60 13.79
N GLU A 129 -0.69 -11.48 14.65
CA GLU A 129 0.64 -12.07 14.47
C GLU A 129 0.49 -13.41 13.74
N TYR A 130 0.94 -13.43 12.49
CA TYR A 130 0.73 -14.55 11.56
C TYR A 130 2.03 -15.09 10.96
N ALA A 131 3.22 -14.65 11.40
CA ALA A 131 4.47 -15.10 10.77
C ALA A 131 4.69 -16.62 10.87
N ASP A 132 4.28 -17.25 11.98
CA ASP A 132 4.31 -18.70 12.19
C ASP A 132 3.26 -19.48 11.35
N ARG A 133 2.34 -18.74 10.74
CA ARG A 133 1.26 -19.22 9.86
C ARG A 133 1.57 -19.04 8.38
N VAL A 134 2.68 -18.39 8.03
CA VAL A 134 3.18 -18.32 6.66
C VAL A 134 3.74 -19.70 6.27
N ARG A 135 3.23 -20.26 5.17
CA ARG A 135 3.71 -21.54 4.60
C ARG A 135 4.63 -21.35 3.43
N ALA A 136 4.22 -20.48 2.53
CA ALA A 136 4.96 -20.20 1.32
C ALA A 136 4.83 -18.71 0.98
N VAL A 137 5.83 -18.19 0.30
CA VAL A 137 5.89 -16.80 -0.11
C VAL A 137 6.39 -16.71 -1.55
N ALA A 138 6.05 -15.61 -2.21
CA ALA A 138 6.73 -15.18 -3.42
C ALA A 138 6.89 -13.66 -3.36
N LEU A 139 8.05 -13.17 -3.77
CA LEU A 139 8.25 -11.77 -4.12
C LEU A 139 8.22 -11.72 -5.64
N VAL A 140 7.36 -10.88 -6.20
CA VAL A 140 7.16 -10.80 -7.65
C VAL A 140 7.16 -9.36 -8.13
N THR A 141 7.37 -9.18 -9.43
CA THR A 141 7.22 -7.91 -10.15
C THR A 141 6.45 -8.16 -11.45
N VAL A 142 5.92 -7.11 -12.05
CA VAL A 142 5.28 -7.14 -13.37
C VAL A 142 6.16 -6.43 -14.36
N ALA A 143 6.57 -7.16 -15.41
CA ALA A 143 7.32 -6.61 -16.53
C ALA A 143 6.43 -5.73 -17.44
N GLU A 144 7.04 -4.95 -18.33
CA GLU A 144 6.33 -4.04 -19.25
C GLU A 144 5.30 -4.76 -20.14
N ASN A 145 5.52 -6.04 -20.43
CA ASN A 145 4.60 -6.89 -21.19
C ASN A 145 3.52 -7.56 -20.32
N TRP A 146 3.32 -7.09 -19.09
CA TRP A 146 2.35 -7.61 -18.11
C TRP A 146 2.63 -9.03 -17.59
N GLU A 147 3.83 -9.55 -17.81
CA GLU A 147 4.23 -10.84 -17.24
C GLU A 147 4.63 -10.71 -15.77
N ILE A 148 4.05 -11.57 -14.94
CA ILE A 148 4.45 -11.75 -13.54
C ILE A 148 5.76 -12.53 -13.50
N ARG A 149 6.77 -11.98 -12.84
CA ARG A 149 8.10 -12.59 -12.69
C ARG A 149 8.48 -12.67 -11.22
N ALA A 150 9.10 -13.76 -10.82
CA ALA A 150 9.69 -13.86 -9.48
C ALA A 150 10.89 -12.91 -9.37
N VAL A 151 11.00 -12.28 -8.21
CA VAL A 151 12.16 -11.49 -7.79
C VAL A 151 13.02 -12.38 -6.89
N PRO A 152 14.32 -12.55 -7.20
CA PRO A 152 15.22 -13.36 -6.38
C PRO A 152 15.30 -12.83 -4.94
N PHE A 153 15.29 -13.71 -3.94
CA PHE A 153 15.36 -13.30 -2.53
C PHE A 153 16.74 -12.77 -2.13
N GLU A 154 17.75 -13.03 -2.95
CA GLU A 154 19.09 -12.45 -2.87
C GLU A 154 19.05 -10.93 -3.07
N GLU A 155 18.08 -10.41 -3.83
CA GLU A 155 17.94 -8.98 -4.10
C GLU A 155 17.25 -8.20 -2.97
N ILE A 156 16.65 -8.88 -1.99
CA ILE A 156 15.89 -8.25 -0.89
C ILE A 156 16.69 -7.15 -0.19
N GLU A 157 17.97 -7.40 0.11
CA GLU A 157 18.81 -6.44 0.83
C GLU A 157 19.05 -5.16 0.02
N GLU A 158 19.29 -5.30 -1.29
CA GLU A 158 19.51 -4.16 -2.17
C GLU A 158 18.21 -3.38 -2.39
N ILE A 159 17.08 -4.06 -2.58
CA ILE A 159 15.75 -3.41 -2.68
C ILE A 159 15.47 -2.61 -1.41
N GLU A 160 15.67 -3.21 -0.25
CA GLU A 160 15.43 -2.57 1.05
C GLU A 160 16.33 -1.35 1.24
N ARG A 161 17.64 -1.49 0.97
CA ARG A 161 18.61 -0.40 1.09
C ARG A 161 18.22 0.77 0.20
N ARG A 162 17.88 0.52 -1.06
CA ARG A 162 17.48 1.58 -1.99
C ARG A 162 16.17 2.26 -1.59
N ALA A 163 15.20 1.50 -1.08
CA ALA A 163 13.96 2.07 -0.56
C ALA A 163 14.23 2.99 0.65
N ALA A 164 15.08 2.57 1.59
CA ALA A 164 15.46 3.37 2.75
C ALA A 164 16.23 4.65 2.36
N ASP A 165 17.19 4.54 1.44
CA ASP A 165 17.95 5.69 0.94
C ASP A 165 17.02 6.69 0.21
N ALA A 166 16.10 6.19 -0.63
CA ALA A 166 15.11 7.01 -1.32
C ALA A 166 14.15 7.68 -0.34
N GLN A 167 13.66 6.94 0.66
CA GLN A 167 12.78 7.45 1.72
C GLN A 167 13.45 8.59 2.50
N MET A 168 14.74 8.46 2.84
CA MET A 168 15.50 9.51 3.51
C MET A 168 15.64 10.77 2.63
N GLU A 169 15.95 10.59 1.35
CA GLU A 169 16.04 11.70 0.39
C GLU A 169 14.71 12.44 0.24
N LEU A 170 13.60 11.71 0.12
CA LEU A 170 12.27 12.28 0.03
C LEU A 170 11.90 13.05 1.30
N TYR A 171 12.21 12.49 2.47
CA TYR A 171 11.98 13.18 3.74
C TYR A 171 12.75 14.50 3.83
N GLN A 172 14.03 14.50 3.45
CA GLN A 172 14.84 15.72 3.40
C GLN A 172 14.27 16.76 2.42
N ARG A 173 13.78 16.32 1.25
CA ARG A 173 13.09 17.20 0.30
C ARG A 173 11.83 17.80 0.93
N ALA A 174 11.00 16.98 1.58
CA ALA A 174 9.77 17.43 2.23
C ALA A 174 10.02 18.49 3.31
N LEU A 175 11.10 18.34 4.10
CA LEU A 175 11.50 19.34 5.10
C LEU A 175 11.87 20.69 4.46
N SER A 176 12.43 20.67 3.24
CA SER A 176 12.82 21.86 2.50
C SER A 176 11.68 22.52 1.71
N TRP A 177 10.48 21.92 1.69
CA TRP A 177 9.35 22.48 0.97
C TRP A 177 8.93 23.84 1.53
N SER A 178 8.68 24.79 0.63
CA SER A 178 8.12 26.08 1.01
C SER A 178 6.71 25.90 1.60
N PRO A 179 6.25 26.80 2.48
CA PRO A 179 4.87 26.76 2.99
C PRO A 179 3.83 26.68 1.88
N ARG A 180 4.08 27.40 0.78
CA ARG A 180 3.26 27.33 -0.43
C ARG A 180 3.22 25.93 -1.02
N PHE A 181 4.38 25.31 -1.24
CA PHE A 181 4.43 23.97 -1.82
C PHE A 181 3.79 22.91 -0.90
N LYS A 182 3.89 23.06 0.43
CA LYS A 182 3.19 22.20 1.39
C LYS A 182 1.67 22.26 1.30
N ILE A 183 1.11 23.32 0.71
CA ILE A 183 -0.32 23.42 0.40
C ILE A 183 -0.60 22.86 -1.00
N GLU A 184 0.29 23.14 -1.95
CA GLU A 184 0.13 22.77 -3.36
C GLU A 184 0.37 21.29 -3.66
N TYR A 185 1.23 20.58 -2.91
CA TYR A 185 1.72 19.25 -3.31
C TYR A 185 0.58 18.24 -3.58
N GLY A 186 -0.56 18.36 -2.89
CA GLY A 186 -1.75 17.55 -3.11
C GLY A 186 -2.28 17.61 -4.55
N LEU A 187 -2.12 18.72 -5.27
CA LEU A 187 -2.51 18.84 -6.68
C LEU A 187 -1.76 17.82 -7.55
N TYR A 188 -0.47 17.61 -7.28
CA TYR A 188 0.37 16.68 -8.04
C TYR A 188 0.00 15.23 -7.71
N LEU A 189 -0.37 14.94 -6.46
CA LEU A 189 -0.85 13.62 -6.04
C LEU A 189 -2.16 13.25 -6.75
N PHE A 190 -3.15 14.15 -6.78
CA PHE A 190 -4.39 13.88 -7.52
C PHE A 190 -4.16 13.78 -9.04
N ALA A 191 -3.26 14.60 -9.59
CA ALA A 191 -2.86 14.48 -10.98
C ALA A 191 -2.16 13.12 -11.28
N ASN A 192 -1.39 12.57 -10.33
CA ASN A 192 -0.72 11.27 -10.43
C ASN A 192 -1.75 10.14 -10.58
N HIS A 193 -2.78 10.13 -9.73
CA HIS A 193 -3.87 9.14 -9.81
C HIS A 193 -4.58 9.17 -11.18
N MET A 194 -4.84 10.37 -11.70
CA MET A 194 -5.50 10.51 -13.00
C MET A 194 -4.61 10.04 -14.14
N LYS A 195 -3.30 10.33 -14.09
CA LYS A 195 -2.35 9.95 -15.13
C LYS A 195 -2.35 8.45 -15.39
N ALA A 196 -2.44 7.62 -14.35
CA ALA A 196 -2.42 6.16 -14.49
C ALA A 196 -3.49 5.64 -15.48
N PHE A 197 -4.69 6.22 -15.49
CA PHE A 197 -5.75 5.81 -16.43
C PHE A 197 -5.42 6.16 -17.89
N PHE A 198 -4.74 7.29 -18.12
CA PHE A 198 -4.32 7.70 -19.45
C PHE A 198 -3.13 6.86 -19.94
N ASP A 199 -2.18 6.54 -19.06
CA ASP A 199 -1.06 5.65 -19.37
C ASP A 199 -1.57 4.25 -19.77
N LEU A 200 -2.55 3.70 -19.04
CA LEU A 200 -3.20 2.44 -19.38
C LEU A 200 -3.93 2.49 -20.73
N ALA A 201 -4.47 3.64 -21.11
CA ALA A 201 -5.08 3.86 -22.43
C ALA A 201 -4.06 4.16 -23.54
N GLY A 202 -2.76 4.24 -23.22
CA GLY A 202 -1.70 4.60 -24.17
C GLY A 202 -1.74 6.07 -24.60
N VAL A 203 -2.27 6.96 -23.76
CA VAL A 203 -2.41 8.39 -24.04
C VAL A 203 -1.44 9.22 -23.20
N GLU A 204 -0.47 9.84 -23.86
CA GLU A 204 0.47 10.78 -23.21
C GLU A 204 -0.24 12.08 -22.82
N ALA A 205 -0.74 12.13 -21.58
CA ALA A 205 -1.53 13.26 -21.07
C ALA A 205 -0.98 13.91 -19.80
N GLY A 206 0.13 13.42 -19.24
CA GLY A 206 0.64 13.83 -17.93
C GLY A 206 0.72 15.35 -17.74
N GLU A 207 1.43 16.05 -18.63
CA GLU A 207 1.57 17.51 -18.53
C GLU A 207 0.22 18.25 -18.64
N ARG A 208 -0.67 17.78 -19.51
CA ARG A 208 -2.01 18.35 -19.67
C ARG A 208 -2.85 18.17 -18.40
N ILE A 209 -2.79 17.00 -17.77
CA ILE A 209 -3.47 16.70 -16.52
C ILE A 209 -2.94 17.64 -15.42
N ARG A 210 -1.60 17.71 -15.27
CA ARG A 210 -0.95 18.59 -14.29
C ARG A 210 -1.43 20.04 -14.41
N ARG A 211 -1.40 20.61 -15.62
CA ARG A 211 -1.89 21.98 -15.87
C ARG A 211 -3.35 22.16 -15.54
N ALA A 212 -4.21 21.20 -15.89
CA ALA A 212 -5.63 21.28 -15.56
C ALA A 212 -5.86 21.34 -14.04
N PHE A 213 -5.10 20.56 -13.26
CA PHE A 213 -5.14 20.63 -11.79
C PHE A 213 -4.58 21.95 -11.24
N GLU A 214 -3.48 22.46 -11.79
CA GLU A 214 -2.90 23.76 -11.42
C GLU A 214 -3.88 24.91 -11.68
N GLU A 215 -4.50 24.95 -12.87
CA GLU A 215 -5.49 25.96 -13.26
C GLU A 215 -6.74 25.90 -12.39
N ALA A 216 -7.26 24.70 -12.12
CA ALA A 216 -8.44 24.52 -11.28
C ALA A 216 -8.18 24.89 -9.80
N ALA A 217 -6.97 24.62 -9.30
CA ALA A 217 -6.60 24.89 -7.90
C ALA A 217 -6.19 26.36 -7.66
N ALA A 218 -5.73 27.09 -8.68
CA ALA A 218 -5.15 28.42 -8.54
C ALA A 218 -6.00 29.42 -7.72
N PRO A 219 -7.33 29.55 -7.93
CA PRO A 219 -8.16 30.47 -7.15
C PRO A 219 -8.20 30.11 -5.66
N PHE A 220 -8.23 28.81 -5.34
CA PHE A 220 -8.27 28.31 -3.96
C PHE A 220 -6.93 28.48 -3.27
N LEU A 221 -5.83 28.20 -3.97
CA LEU A 221 -4.47 28.40 -3.46
C LEU A 221 -4.19 29.85 -3.13
N HIS A 222 -4.57 30.78 -4.03
CA HIS A 222 -4.44 32.20 -3.76
C HIS A 222 -5.17 32.59 -2.47
N ARG A 223 -6.40 32.11 -2.29
CA ARG A 223 -7.18 32.38 -1.08
C ARG A 223 -6.52 31.80 0.18
N LEU A 224 -6.10 30.55 0.15
CA LEU A 224 -5.45 29.87 1.29
C LEU A 224 -4.11 30.51 1.70
N LEU A 225 -3.41 31.13 0.75
CA LEU A 225 -2.14 31.82 1.00
C LEU A 225 -2.31 33.29 1.41
N ALA A 226 -3.39 33.96 0.96
CA ALA A 226 -3.64 35.36 1.22
C ALA A 226 -4.48 35.61 2.48
N ASP A 227 -5.43 34.72 2.79
CA ASP A 227 -6.29 34.85 3.97
C ASP A 227 -5.57 34.28 5.21
N ALA A 228 -5.41 35.11 6.25
CA ALA A 228 -4.92 34.67 7.57
C ALA A 228 -5.96 33.86 8.36
N GLU A 229 -7.19 33.74 7.85
CA GLU A 229 -8.24 32.96 8.51
C GLU A 229 -8.03 31.46 8.29
N LEU A 230 -7.83 30.73 9.39
CA LEU A 230 -7.82 29.27 9.39
C LEU A 230 -9.08 28.74 8.67
N PRO A 231 -8.94 27.86 7.67
CA PRO A 231 -10.09 27.22 7.03
C PRO A 231 -11.05 26.64 8.07
N SER A 232 -12.35 26.79 7.84
CA SER A 232 -13.39 26.49 8.85
C SER A 232 -13.26 25.09 9.45
N ILE A 233 -12.84 24.09 8.66
CA ILE A 233 -12.62 22.72 9.13
C ILE A 233 -11.59 22.61 10.26
N TRP A 234 -10.56 23.45 10.28
CA TRP A 234 -9.56 23.44 11.36
C TRP A 234 -10.15 23.95 12.67
N ARG A 235 -11.12 24.88 12.62
CA ARG A 235 -11.86 25.28 13.83
C ARG A 235 -12.66 24.11 14.39
N PHE A 236 -13.21 23.24 13.54
CA PHE A 236 -13.91 22.03 13.97
C PHE A 236 -12.96 20.93 14.47
N MET A 237 -11.78 20.78 13.86
CA MET A 237 -10.78 19.79 14.28
C MET A 237 -9.99 20.20 15.54
N ALA A 238 -9.95 21.49 15.86
CA ALA A 238 -9.27 22.02 17.04
C ALA A 238 -10.12 21.97 18.32
N THR A 239 -11.35 21.46 18.25
CA THR A 239 -12.20 21.22 19.41
C THR A 239 -12.44 19.73 19.59
N THR A 240 -12.59 19.28 20.83
CA THR A 240 -13.10 17.95 21.17
C THR A 240 -14.61 17.97 21.42
N GLU A 241 -15.28 19.06 21.09
CA GLU A 241 -16.72 19.26 21.33
C GLU A 241 -17.53 18.77 20.12
N GLY A 242 -18.47 17.84 20.38
CA GLY A 242 -19.37 17.28 19.37
C GLY A 242 -19.06 15.84 18.96
N ASP A 243 -20.05 15.17 18.35
CA ASP A 243 -19.99 13.74 17.98
C ASP A 243 -19.08 13.41 16.79
N PHE A 244 -18.30 14.38 16.29
CA PHE A 244 -17.49 14.23 15.08
C PHE A 244 -16.38 13.18 15.21
N PHE A 245 -15.86 12.98 16.43
CA PHE A 245 -14.84 11.97 16.73
C PHE A 245 -15.42 10.65 17.28
N TYR A 246 -16.74 10.43 17.16
CA TYR A 246 -17.36 9.18 17.59
C TYR A 246 -16.90 8.01 16.71
N PRO A 247 -16.37 6.91 17.28
CA PRO A 247 -16.49 6.46 18.68
C PRO A 247 -15.20 6.62 19.51
N VAL A 248 -14.20 7.38 19.06
CA VAL A 248 -12.89 7.50 19.72
C VAL A 248 -12.98 8.20 21.10
N SER A 249 -14.05 8.97 21.33
CA SER A 249 -14.31 9.71 22.57
C SER A 249 -15.36 9.08 23.50
N ALA A 250 -15.89 7.89 23.20
CA ALA A 250 -16.80 7.23 24.14
C ALA A 250 -16.00 6.76 25.37
N PRO A 251 -16.32 7.20 26.60
CA PRO A 251 -15.75 6.58 27.79
C PRO A 251 -16.12 5.10 27.76
N ILE A 252 -15.12 4.24 27.87
CA ILE A 252 -15.33 2.81 28.08
C ILE A 252 -16.17 2.73 29.35
N SER A 253 -17.43 2.30 29.24
CA SER A 253 -18.25 2.04 30.40
C SER A 253 -17.51 1.03 31.26
N GLU A 254 -17.06 1.42 32.44
CA GLU A 254 -16.66 0.49 33.47
C GLU A 254 -17.83 -0.47 33.63
N ARG A 255 -17.63 -1.74 33.25
CA ARG A 255 -18.57 -2.79 33.62
C ARG A 255 -18.53 -2.83 35.13
N GLU A 256 -19.56 -2.27 35.76
CA GLU A 256 -19.84 -2.44 37.18
C GLU A 256 -19.72 -3.93 37.52
N GLY A 257 -18.94 -4.19 38.57
CA GLY A 257 -18.66 -5.52 39.07
C GLY A 257 -19.95 -6.26 39.39
N GLY A 258 -20.11 -7.43 38.80
CA GLY A 258 -21.00 -8.44 39.34
C GLY A 258 -20.35 -9.07 40.58
N GLU A 259 -20.79 -8.65 41.75
CA GLU A 259 -20.80 -9.49 42.96
C GLU A 259 -22.26 -9.72 43.37
N GLY A 260 -22.65 -10.99 43.49
CA GLY A 260 -23.98 -11.44 43.91
C GLY A 260 -24.41 -12.72 43.22
#